data_AF-A0A7V8IW45-F1
#
_entry.id   AF-A0A7V8IW45-F1
#
_cell.length_a   1.000
_cell.length_b   1.000
_cell.length_c   1.000
_cell.angle_alpha   90.00
_cell.angle_beta   90.00
_cell.angle_gamma   90.00
#
_symmetry.space_group_name_H-M   'P 1'
#
loop_
_entity.id
_entity.type
_entity.pdbx_description
1 polymer ?
#
loop_
_entity_poly.entity_id
_entity_poly.type
_entity_poly.pdbx_seq_one_letter_code
_entity_poly.pdbx_strand_id
1 'polypeptide(L)'
;PRASRAASRDSRRACGSRAGKKASAKNKPDFVAFNSNNRRYHYPGRSYTPFRSAFMQVDGLARVPNPFIGLKLGYWLDFAGVARVVREFYSFVRNNPSVLVDPTGLKPPVFKGFEADRYQEHDAIIEEIVKDFNSSAESKQCWCCSTADQAAKIPDLTEAMIKAWLIQESGGGDQRSKDAWKDDPAQVNVPGDWSDYKKECCCLKEPKERNEVGMPINLYAAVMWLCRKGFGKSGQPARNRTEGTFDGWQAALQRYNGRSAVTTNDKTYSENYAAAIMDRATDPKTEKKIELPQPKPPEPPK
;
A
#
# COMPACT_ATOMS: atom_id res chain seq x y z
N PRO A 1 -12.97 -48.83 55.99
CA PRO A 1 -12.16 -50.02 55.65
C PRO A 1 -11.88 -50.10 54.13
N ARG A 2 -10.60 -49.88 53.77
CA ARG A 2 -9.87 -50.25 52.54
C ARG A 2 -10.53 -50.10 51.14
N ALA A 3 -10.04 -49.06 50.46
CA ALA A 3 -9.60 -48.98 49.07
C ALA A 3 -9.75 -50.20 48.13
N SER A 4 -10.15 -49.90 46.88
CA SER A 4 -9.62 -50.57 45.70
C SER A 4 -9.50 -49.58 44.53
N ARG A 5 -8.40 -49.74 43.80
CA ARG A 5 -7.95 -48.98 42.63
C ARG A 5 -8.53 -49.60 41.35
N ALA A 6 -8.80 -48.79 40.34
CA ALA A 6 -8.65 -49.19 38.94
C ALA A 6 -8.28 -47.98 38.08
N ALA A 7 -7.34 -48.19 37.17
CA ALA A 7 -6.67 -47.22 36.34
C ALA A 7 -6.90 -47.54 34.86
N SER A 8 -6.94 -46.51 34.01
CA SER A 8 -6.53 -46.55 32.60
C SER A 8 -5.96 -45.14 32.30
N ARG A 9 -4.69 -44.90 31.90
CA ARG A 9 -3.95 -45.26 30.67
C ARG A 9 -4.80 -45.07 29.41
N ASP A 10 -4.41 -44.42 28.33
CA ASP A 10 -3.20 -43.77 27.83
C ASP A 10 -3.69 -43.02 26.56
N SER A 11 -3.29 -41.80 26.25
CA SER A 11 -2.42 -41.58 25.09
C SER A 11 -1.93 -40.14 25.04
N ARG A 12 -0.71 -39.93 25.52
CA ARG A 12 0.18 -38.92 24.95
C ARG A 12 0.88 -39.56 23.76
N ARG A 13 0.87 -38.89 22.60
CA ARG A 13 1.94 -39.03 21.62
C ARG A 13 2.53 -37.66 21.32
N ALA A 14 3.68 -37.43 21.96
CA ALA A 14 4.64 -36.42 21.58
C ALA A 14 5.37 -36.85 20.31
N CYS A 15 5.86 -35.86 19.56
CA CYS A 15 7.12 -36.00 18.84
C CYS A 15 7.96 -34.73 19.11
N GLY A 16 8.84 -34.81 20.10
CA GLY A 16 10.09 -34.05 20.11
C GLY A 16 11.04 -34.67 19.07
N SER A 17 12.07 -34.01 18.54
CA SER A 17 13.16 -33.28 19.18
C SER A 17 13.94 -32.59 18.03
N ARG A 18 14.80 -31.58 18.21
CA ARG A 18 16.05 -31.59 18.97
C ARG A 18 16.64 -30.18 18.96
N ALA A 19 17.15 -29.75 20.11
CA ALA A 19 17.99 -28.58 20.26
C ALA A 19 19.43 -28.89 19.79
N GLY A 20 20.02 -27.98 19.03
CA GLY A 20 21.46 -27.92 18.74
C GLY A 20 21.96 -26.49 18.97
N LYS A 21 23.03 -26.34 19.76
CA LYS A 21 23.63 -25.06 20.17
C LYS A 21 24.61 -24.51 19.11
N LYS A 22 24.51 -23.18 18.91
CA LYS A 22 25.53 -22.13 18.66
C LYS A 22 26.54 -22.23 17.49
N ALA A 23 26.46 -21.23 16.60
CA ALA A 23 27.57 -20.41 16.08
C ALA A 23 26.97 -19.02 15.70
N SER A 24 27.29 -17.95 16.43
CA SER A 24 28.32 -16.92 16.14
C SER A 24 28.14 -16.16 14.81
N ALA A 25 27.68 -14.92 14.95
CA ALA A 25 27.92 -13.70 14.17
C ALA A 25 28.22 -13.81 12.66
N LYS A 26 27.34 -13.21 11.84
CA LYS A 26 27.71 -12.22 10.80
C LYS A 26 26.45 -11.56 10.21
N ASN A 27 26.45 -10.23 10.26
CA ASN A 27 25.74 -9.25 9.42
C ASN A 27 24.27 -9.53 9.09
N LYS A 28 23.37 -8.90 9.87
CA LYS A 28 22.03 -8.55 9.37
C LYS A 28 22.21 -7.51 8.25
N PRO A 29 21.55 -7.65 7.08
CA PRO A 29 21.52 -6.54 6.14
C PRO A 29 20.68 -5.43 6.76
N ASP A 30 21.29 -4.26 6.90
CA ASP A 30 20.58 -3.03 7.20
C ASP A 30 19.49 -2.82 6.14
N PHE A 31 18.27 -2.56 6.59
CA PHE A 31 17.18 -2.10 5.74
C PHE A 31 17.56 -0.73 5.17
N VAL A 32 18.02 -0.70 3.92
CA VAL A 32 18.33 0.55 3.22
C VAL A 32 17.05 1.10 2.60
N ALA A 33 16.42 2.04 3.30
CA ALA A 33 15.42 2.92 2.70
C ALA A 33 16.14 3.88 1.72
N PHE A 34 15.85 3.79 0.42
CA PHE A 34 16.52 4.59 -0.60
C PHE A 34 15.82 5.93 -0.87
N ASN A 35 16.44 6.95 -0.29
CA ASN A 35 16.58 8.37 -0.60
C ASN A 35 15.92 9.01 -1.87
N SER A 36 15.34 10.18 -1.65
CA SER A 36 15.27 11.31 -2.59
C SER A 36 16.24 12.43 -2.13
N ASN A 37 17.48 12.41 -2.66
CA ASN A 37 18.33 13.55 -3.06
C ASN A 37 19.84 13.25 -3.06
N ASN A 38 20.48 13.62 -4.19
CA ASN A 38 21.91 13.80 -4.45
C ASN A 38 22.89 12.63 -4.24
N ARG A 39 23.08 11.83 -5.30
CA ARG A 39 24.42 11.35 -5.68
C ARG A 39 24.61 11.49 -7.19
N ARG A 40 25.50 12.41 -7.59
CA ARG A 40 26.12 12.38 -8.93
C ARG A 40 26.98 11.12 -8.99
N TYR A 41 26.58 10.14 -9.78
CA TYR A 41 27.50 9.13 -10.28
C TYR A 41 27.83 9.50 -11.73
N HIS A 42 29.10 9.85 -11.96
CA HIS A 42 29.68 9.81 -13.29
C HIS A 42 29.66 8.35 -13.77
N TYR A 43 28.94 8.08 -14.85
CA TYR A 43 29.19 6.90 -15.66
C TYR A 43 29.96 7.31 -16.92
N PRO A 44 31.05 6.61 -17.28
CA PRO A 44 31.75 6.84 -18.53
C PRO A 44 30.88 6.35 -19.68
N GLY A 45 30.87 7.14 -20.76
CA GLY A 45 30.02 6.93 -21.91
C GLY A 45 30.20 5.57 -22.57
N ARG A 46 29.08 5.00 -23.02
CA ARG A 46 29.05 4.14 -24.21
C ARG A 46 27.94 4.64 -25.12
N SER A 47 28.40 5.17 -26.25
CA SER A 47 27.67 5.51 -27.44
C SER A 47 26.93 4.30 -28.01
N TYR A 48 25.65 4.48 -28.34
CA TYR A 48 24.98 3.71 -29.39
C TYR A 48 24.23 4.67 -30.30
N THR A 49 24.60 4.64 -31.57
CA THR A 49 24.00 5.36 -32.69
C THR A 49 22.70 4.69 -33.18
N PRO A 50 21.85 5.41 -33.94
CA PRO A 50 20.44 5.08 -34.09
C PRO A 50 20.16 4.22 -35.33
N PHE A 51 19.11 3.39 -35.25
CA PHE A 51 18.44 2.86 -36.43
C PHE A 51 17.17 3.66 -36.74
N ARG A 52 17.16 4.27 -37.92
CA ARG A 52 15.97 4.76 -38.63
C ARG A 52 15.13 3.56 -39.09
N SER A 53 13.80 3.69 -39.12
CA SER A 53 12.88 3.67 -40.30
C SER A 53 11.58 3.01 -39.80
N ALA A 54 10.36 3.22 -40.27
CA ALA A 54 9.75 4.05 -41.31
C ALA A 54 8.27 4.23 -40.89
N PHE A 55 7.67 5.34 -41.32
CA PHE A 55 6.22 5.53 -41.30
C PHE A 55 5.56 4.58 -42.30
N MET A 56 4.45 3.96 -41.91
CA MET A 56 3.46 3.47 -42.87
C MET A 56 2.04 3.67 -42.31
N GLN A 57 1.31 4.50 -43.03
CA GLN A 57 -0.10 4.86 -42.86
C GLN A 57 -0.96 3.77 -43.49
N VAL A 58 -2.02 3.34 -42.80
CA VAL A 58 -3.13 2.61 -43.42
C VAL A 58 -4.43 3.09 -42.79
N ASP A 59 -5.25 3.81 -43.56
CA ASP A 59 -6.66 4.04 -43.29
C ASP A 59 -7.51 2.95 -43.97
N GLY A 60 -8.66 2.59 -43.38
CA GLY A 60 -9.70 1.86 -44.10
C GLY A 60 -10.75 1.12 -43.25
N LEU A 61 -11.77 1.87 -42.81
CA LEU A 61 -13.21 1.54 -42.81
C LEU A 61 -13.71 0.09 -42.49
N ALA A 62 -14.59 -0.06 -41.49
CA ALA A 62 -16.06 -0.25 -41.68
C ALA A 62 -16.81 -0.82 -40.44
N ARG A 63 -17.90 -0.11 -40.08
CA ARG A 63 -19.25 -0.49 -39.58
C ARG A 63 -19.50 -1.68 -38.59
N VAL A 64 -20.22 -1.32 -37.52
CA VAL A 64 -21.03 -2.10 -36.54
C VAL A 64 -22.17 -2.92 -37.23
N PRO A 65 -22.83 -3.95 -36.62
CA PRO A 65 -23.58 -3.87 -35.34
C PRO A 65 -23.57 -5.13 -34.40
N ASN A 66 -23.95 -4.91 -33.13
CA ASN A 66 -24.44 -5.91 -32.14
C ASN A 66 -25.79 -6.53 -32.63
N PRO A 67 -26.45 -7.53 -31.98
CA PRO A 67 -26.31 -8.07 -30.61
C PRO A 67 -26.42 -9.63 -30.50
N PHE A 68 -26.26 -10.25 -29.33
CA PHE A 68 -27.11 -11.39 -28.91
C PHE A 68 -26.99 -11.71 -27.41
N ILE A 69 -28.16 -11.83 -26.79
CA ILE A 69 -28.45 -12.23 -25.40
C ILE A 69 -28.45 -13.77 -25.33
N GLY A 70 -27.88 -14.33 -24.27
CA GLY A 70 -27.93 -15.77 -23.98
C GLY A 70 -27.68 -16.07 -22.51
N LEU A 71 -28.70 -15.91 -21.67
CA LEU A 71 -28.74 -16.43 -20.31
C LEU A 71 -28.92 -17.96 -20.35
N LYS A 72 -27.97 -18.71 -19.81
CA LYS A 72 -28.16 -20.10 -19.38
C LYS A 72 -27.85 -20.19 -17.88
N LEU A 73 -28.90 -20.35 -17.09
CA LEU A 73 -28.81 -20.83 -15.72
C LEU A 73 -28.36 -22.29 -15.75
N GLY A 74 -27.25 -22.58 -15.06
CA GLY A 74 -26.80 -23.93 -14.74
C GLY A 74 -26.17 -23.90 -13.36
N TYR A 75 -26.91 -24.39 -12.35
CA TYR A 75 -26.39 -24.62 -11.01
C TYR A 75 -25.48 -25.86 -11.04
N TRP A 76 -24.21 -25.66 -10.72
CA TRP A 76 -23.33 -26.71 -10.22
C TRP A 76 -22.66 -26.18 -8.95
N LEU A 77 -22.95 -26.84 -7.84
CA LEU A 77 -22.30 -26.69 -6.55
C LEU A 77 -20.85 -27.15 -6.69
N ASP A 78 -19.89 -26.24 -6.57
CA ASP A 78 -18.53 -26.58 -6.17
C ASP A 78 -17.79 -25.36 -5.58
N PHE A 79 -17.06 -25.63 -4.50
CA PHE A 79 -16.06 -24.87 -3.72
C PHE A 79 -15.42 -23.58 -4.34
N ALA A 80 -16.22 -22.58 -4.74
CA ALA A 80 -15.74 -21.37 -5.42
C ALA A 80 -16.22 -20.03 -4.77
N GLY A 81 -16.61 -20.04 -3.49
CA GLY A 81 -17.17 -18.87 -2.81
C GLY A 81 -16.20 -17.68 -2.64
N VAL A 82 -14.90 -17.94 -2.47
CA VAL A 82 -13.90 -16.89 -2.20
C VAL A 82 -13.29 -16.30 -3.48
N ALA A 83 -13.21 -17.09 -4.56
CA ALA A 83 -12.66 -16.63 -5.84
C ALA A 83 -13.63 -15.74 -6.63
N ARG A 84 -14.93 -15.77 -6.32
CA ARG A 84 -15.95 -14.98 -7.01
C ARG A 84 -15.97 -13.50 -6.60
N VAL A 85 -15.67 -13.21 -5.33
CA VAL A 85 -15.62 -11.83 -4.81
C VAL A 85 -14.52 -11.01 -5.51
N VAL A 86 -13.37 -11.63 -5.82
CA VAL A 86 -12.24 -10.93 -6.46
C VAL A 86 -12.43 -10.78 -7.98
N ARG A 87 -13.24 -11.63 -8.64
CA ARG A 87 -13.39 -11.62 -10.11
C ARG A 87 -14.54 -10.75 -10.63
N GLU A 88 -15.61 -10.55 -9.84
CA GLU A 88 -16.73 -9.67 -10.24
C GLU A 88 -16.44 -8.18 -10.00
N PHE A 89 -15.49 -7.81 -9.13
CA PHE A 89 -15.15 -6.41 -8.87
C PHE A 89 -14.33 -5.71 -9.97
N TYR A 90 -13.73 -6.43 -10.93
CA TYR A 90 -12.71 -5.87 -11.84
C TYR A 90 -13.10 -5.75 -13.32
N SER A 91 -14.39 -5.72 -13.69
CA SER A 91 -14.80 -5.65 -15.10
C SER A 91 -15.53 -4.37 -15.54
N PHE A 92 -15.50 -3.27 -14.77
CA PHE A 92 -16.22 -2.05 -15.15
C PHE A 92 -15.41 -0.75 -15.05
N VAL A 93 -14.38 -0.58 -15.89
CA VAL A 93 -13.99 0.77 -16.32
C VAL A 93 -13.51 0.76 -17.78
N ARG A 94 -14.44 1.00 -18.71
CA ARG A 94 -14.11 1.71 -19.95
C ARG A 94 -15.14 2.80 -20.18
N ASN A 95 -14.61 4.02 -20.27
CA ASN A 95 -15.15 5.22 -20.92
C ASN A 95 -15.90 6.26 -20.06
N ASN A 96 -15.21 7.41 -19.98
CA ASN A 96 -15.64 8.79 -19.75
C ASN A 96 -15.83 9.31 -18.31
N PRO A 97 -15.12 10.40 -17.93
CA PRO A 97 -15.37 11.13 -16.70
C PRO A 97 -16.61 12.02 -16.90
N SER A 98 -17.76 11.56 -16.41
CA SER A 98 -18.85 12.49 -16.14
C SER A 98 -18.61 13.08 -14.75
N VAL A 99 -18.42 14.39 -14.69
CA VAL A 99 -18.33 15.14 -13.42
C VAL A 99 -19.72 15.14 -12.80
N LEU A 100 -20.05 14.08 -12.07
CA LEU A 100 -21.22 14.03 -11.21
C LEU A 100 -20.91 14.86 -9.98
N VAL A 101 -21.67 15.93 -9.78
CA VAL A 101 -21.66 16.74 -8.56
C VAL A 101 -22.32 15.89 -7.48
N ASP A 102 -21.54 15.41 -6.53
CA ASP A 102 -21.98 14.55 -5.44
C ASP A 102 -22.55 15.39 -4.29
N PRO A 103 -23.81 15.20 -3.89
CA PRO A 103 -24.44 15.93 -2.79
C PRO A 103 -24.04 15.43 -1.39
N THR A 104 -23.24 14.36 -1.26
CA THR A 104 -22.87 13.77 0.04
C THR A 104 -21.59 14.34 0.66
N GLY A 105 -20.79 15.08 -0.12
CA GLY A 105 -19.52 15.63 0.36
C GLY A 105 -18.40 14.59 0.50
N LEU A 106 -18.52 13.43 -0.14
CA LEU A 106 -17.60 12.29 -0.03
C LEU A 106 -16.38 12.38 -0.96
N LYS A 107 -16.22 13.48 -1.69
CA LYS A 107 -15.04 13.67 -2.53
C LYS A 107 -13.82 14.01 -1.68
N PRO A 108 -12.65 13.43 -1.97
CA PRO A 108 -11.40 13.89 -1.39
C PRO A 108 -11.28 15.42 -1.52
N PRO A 109 -10.91 16.14 -0.45
CA PRO A 109 -10.86 17.59 -0.50
C PRO A 109 -9.82 18.08 -1.51
N VAL A 110 -10.04 19.27 -2.06
CA VAL A 110 -9.03 20.01 -2.80
C VAL A 110 -8.11 20.68 -1.77
N PHE A 111 -6.83 20.32 -1.76
CA PHE A 111 -5.85 20.87 -0.83
C PHE A 111 -5.27 22.17 -1.36
N LYS A 112 -5.13 23.18 -0.49
CA LYS A 112 -4.49 24.45 -0.86
C LYS A 112 -3.02 24.24 -1.25
N GLY A 113 -2.61 24.77 -2.40
CA GLY A 113 -1.31 24.54 -3.04
C GLY A 113 -1.25 23.29 -3.93
N PHE A 114 -2.33 22.50 -3.99
CA PHE A 114 -2.47 21.28 -4.79
C PHE A 114 -3.81 21.26 -5.55
N GLU A 115 -4.22 22.43 -6.06
CA GLU A 115 -5.51 22.61 -6.75
C GLU A 115 -5.50 22.10 -8.18
N ALA A 116 -4.34 22.01 -8.83
CA ALA A 116 -4.20 21.59 -10.21
C ALA A 116 -4.81 20.19 -10.46
N ASP A 117 -5.40 20.01 -11.65
CA ASP A 117 -6.18 18.80 -12.03
C ASP A 117 -5.44 17.50 -11.75
N ARG A 118 -4.12 17.46 -11.97
CA ARG A 118 -3.27 16.29 -11.67
C ARG A 118 -3.53 15.73 -10.28
N TYR A 119 -3.69 16.58 -9.28
CA TYR A 119 -3.86 16.13 -7.90
C TYR A 119 -5.23 15.51 -7.61
N GLN A 120 -6.19 15.68 -8.54
CA GLN A 120 -7.56 15.19 -8.42
C GLN A 120 -7.81 13.95 -9.29
N GLU A 121 -6.84 13.57 -10.15
CA GLU A 121 -6.92 12.42 -11.07
C GLU A 121 -7.28 11.10 -10.38
N HIS A 122 -6.86 10.94 -9.12
CA HIS A 122 -7.05 9.71 -8.35
C HIS A 122 -8.25 9.76 -7.41
N ASP A 123 -9.02 10.85 -7.39
CA ASP A 123 -10.05 11.08 -6.36
C ASP A 123 -11.12 10.00 -6.34
N ALA A 124 -11.59 9.56 -7.51
CA ALA A 124 -12.58 8.49 -7.61
C ALA A 124 -12.06 7.14 -7.10
N ILE A 125 -10.77 6.85 -7.32
CA ILE A 125 -10.14 5.62 -6.83
C ILE A 125 -9.98 5.68 -5.31
N ILE A 126 -9.61 6.85 -4.78
CA ILE A 126 -9.51 7.07 -3.33
C ILE A 126 -10.87 6.87 -2.66
N GLU A 127 -11.93 7.44 -3.21
CA GLU A 127 -13.30 7.28 -2.72
C GLU A 127 -13.71 5.80 -2.70
N GLU A 128 -13.47 5.06 -3.79
CA GLU A 128 -13.76 3.62 -3.87
C GLU A 128 -13.01 2.81 -2.81
N ILE A 129 -11.71 3.06 -2.66
CA ILE A 129 -10.86 2.35 -1.69
C ILE A 129 -11.29 2.65 -0.24
N VAL A 130 -11.56 3.91 0.08
CA VAL A 130 -11.99 4.31 1.42
C VAL A 130 -13.35 3.70 1.75
N LYS A 131 -14.30 3.75 0.80
CA LYS A 131 -15.61 3.14 0.93
C LYS A 131 -15.51 1.63 1.13
N ASP A 132 -14.71 0.93 0.33
CA ASP A 132 -14.53 -0.52 0.46
C ASP A 132 -13.87 -0.88 1.79
N PHE A 133 -12.77 -0.22 2.16
CA PHE A 133 -12.07 -0.47 3.42
C PHE A 133 -12.97 -0.25 4.64
N ASN A 134 -13.77 0.82 4.64
CA ASN A 134 -14.66 1.17 5.75
C ASN A 134 -16.00 0.43 5.74
N SER A 135 -16.31 -0.34 4.69
CA SER A 135 -17.64 -0.94 4.49
C SER A 135 -18.07 -1.89 5.62
N SER A 136 -17.12 -2.59 6.24
CA SER A 136 -17.38 -3.46 7.38
C SER A 136 -16.08 -3.84 8.13
N ALA A 137 -16.23 -4.45 9.31
CA ALA A 137 -15.08 -5.01 10.04
C ALA A 137 -14.43 -6.17 9.26
N GLU A 138 -15.22 -6.98 8.55
CA GLU A 138 -14.72 -8.06 7.68
C GLU A 138 -13.90 -7.52 6.51
N SER A 139 -14.30 -6.37 5.94
CA SER A 139 -13.47 -5.68 4.95
C SER A 139 -12.11 -5.32 5.56
N LYS A 140 -12.09 -4.56 6.67
CA LYS A 140 -10.84 -4.21 7.37
C LYS A 140 -9.99 -5.45 7.70
N GLN A 141 -10.62 -6.56 8.06
CA GLN A 141 -9.95 -7.83 8.30
C GLN A 141 -9.19 -8.34 7.07
N CYS A 142 -9.82 -8.30 5.90
CA CYS A 142 -9.20 -8.66 4.62
C CYS A 142 -8.02 -7.74 4.28
N TRP A 143 -8.26 -6.43 4.33
CA TRP A 143 -7.28 -5.40 3.99
C TRP A 143 -6.01 -5.45 4.85
N CYS A 144 -6.17 -5.74 6.15
CA CYS A 144 -5.08 -5.69 7.12
C CYS A 144 -4.50 -7.08 7.45
N CYS A 145 -5.11 -8.15 6.92
CA CYS A 145 -4.81 -9.53 7.29
C CYS A 145 -4.81 -9.73 8.83
N SER A 146 -5.84 -9.21 9.49
CA SER A 146 -6.02 -9.22 10.95
C SER A 146 -7.00 -10.30 11.43
N THR A 147 -7.16 -10.44 12.75
CA THR A 147 -8.31 -11.15 13.34
C THR A 147 -9.56 -10.27 13.33
N ALA A 148 -10.75 -10.85 13.51
CA ALA A 148 -11.99 -10.09 13.62
C ALA A 148 -11.94 -9.07 14.78
N ASP A 149 -11.44 -9.48 15.95
CA ASP A 149 -11.30 -8.61 17.13
C ASP A 149 -10.34 -7.44 16.89
N GLN A 150 -9.28 -7.66 16.13
CA GLN A 150 -8.37 -6.60 15.73
C GLN A 150 -9.05 -5.65 14.73
N ALA A 151 -9.73 -6.20 13.71
CA ALA A 151 -10.40 -5.44 12.66
C ALA A 151 -11.46 -4.48 13.22
N ALA A 152 -12.23 -4.93 14.21
CA ALA A 152 -13.25 -4.12 14.90
C ALA A 152 -12.66 -2.88 15.62
N LYS A 153 -11.35 -2.85 15.88
CA LYS A 153 -10.65 -1.76 16.58
C LYS A 153 -9.86 -0.85 15.63
N ILE A 154 -9.88 -1.13 14.32
CA ILE A 154 -9.19 -0.30 13.33
C ILE A 154 -10.08 0.91 13.01
N PRO A 155 -9.60 2.14 13.25
CA PRO A 155 -10.35 3.34 12.91
C PRO A 155 -10.55 3.45 11.40
N ASP A 156 -11.59 4.17 11.00
CA ASP A 156 -11.88 4.40 9.58
C ASP A 156 -10.73 5.14 8.90
N LEU A 157 -10.52 4.81 7.62
CA LEU A 157 -9.72 5.62 6.71
C LEU A 157 -10.53 6.84 6.29
N THR A 158 -9.85 7.93 5.93
CA THR A 158 -10.49 9.10 5.32
C THR A 158 -9.86 9.41 3.96
N GLU A 159 -10.66 9.91 3.04
CA GLU A 159 -10.22 10.32 1.71
C GLU A 159 -9.14 11.41 1.81
N ALA A 160 -9.34 12.35 2.74
CA ALA A 160 -8.38 13.42 3.03
C ALA A 160 -7.01 12.86 3.44
N MET A 161 -6.96 11.83 4.28
CA MET A 161 -5.69 11.23 4.71
C MET A 161 -4.98 10.53 3.57
N ILE A 162 -5.70 9.72 2.78
CA ILE A 162 -5.11 9.02 1.63
C ILE A 162 -4.56 10.04 0.62
N LYS A 163 -5.35 11.05 0.25
CA LYS A 163 -4.91 12.07 -0.71
C LYS A 163 -3.74 12.90 -0.19
N ALA A 164 -3.77 13.34 1.07
CA ALA A 164 -2.66 14.04 1.70
C ALA A 164 -1.38 13.20 1.74
N TRP A 165 -1.52 11.88 1.90
CA TRP A 165 -0.42 10.93 1.84
C TRP A 165 0.16 10.81 0.43
N LEU A 166 -0.67 10.66 -0.62
CA LEU A 166 -0.19 10.63 -2.01
C LEU A 166 0.55 11.92 -2.38
N ILE A 167 0.01 13.08 -1.98
CA ILE A 167 0.66 14.38 -2.15
C ILE A 167 2.05 14.39 -1.49
N GLN A 168 2.15 13.85 -0.27
CA GLN A 168 3.42 13.80 0.45
C GLN A 168 4.46 12.87 -0.22
N GLU A 169 4.00 11.78 -0.83
CA GLU A 169 4.87 10.77 -1.47
C GLU A 169 5.34 11.19 -2.87
N SER A 170 4.46 11.74 -3.69
CA SER A 170 4.74 11.98 -5.12
C SER A 170 4.13 13.27 -5.67
N GLY A 171 3.62 14.16 -4.81
CA GLY A 171 3.05 15.44 -5.22
C GLY A 171 4.07 16.48 -5.71
N GLY A 172 5.36 16.13 -5.80
CA GLY A 172 6.39 17.03 -6.32
C GLY A 172 6.21 17.40 -7.80
N GLY A 173 6.89 18.49 -8.19
CA GLY A 173 6.85 19.05 -9.55
C GLY A 173 7.92 18.50 -10.50
N ASP A 174 8.91 17.76 -10.00
CA ASP A 174 9.96 17.15 -10.83
C ASP A 174 9.45 15.93 -11.61
N GLN A 175 10.14 15.56 -12.70
CA GLN A 175 9.68 14.50 -13.60
C GLN A 175 9.48 13.16 -12.88
N ARG A 176 10.37 12.80 -11.94
CA ARG A 176 10.24 11.56 -11.18
C ARG A 176 8.97 11.56 -10.34
N SER A 177 8.64 12.69 -9.69
CA SER A 177 7.38 12.83 -8.95
C SER A 177 6.17 12.74 -9.86
N LYS A 178 6.20 13.30 -11.08
CA LYS A 178 5.12 13.18 -12.07
C LYS A 178 4.90 11.74 -12.52
N ASP A 179 5.99 11.03 -12.82
CA ASP A 179 5.94 9.63 -13.26
C ASP A 179 5.42 8.73 -12.14
N ALA A 180 5.91 8.93 -10.90
CA ALA A 180 5.41 8.22 -9.73
C ALA A 180 3.93 8.50 -9.48
N TRP A 181 3.49 9.76 -9.57
CA TRP A 181 2.09 10.13 -9.37
C TRP A 181 1.14 9.38 -10.29
N LYS A 182 1.53 9.19 -11.55
CA LYS A 182 0.72 8.50 -12.56
C LYS A 182 0.52 7.02 -12.25
N ASP A 183 1.60 6.33 -11.87
CA ASP A 183 1.61 4.87 -11.86
C ASP A 183 1.63 4.27 -10.43
N ASP A 184 2.35 4.87 -9.48
CA ASP A 184 2.51 4.42 -8.08
C ASP A 184 2.66 5.61 -7.13
N PRO A 185 1.58 6.38 -6.89
CA PRO A 185 1.64 7.64 -6.17
C PRO A 185 2.04 7.47 -4.69
N ALA A 186 1.86 6.28 -4.12
CA ALA A 186 2.27 5.92 -2.76
C ALA A 186 3.67 5.29 -2.68
N GLN A 187 4.33 5.06 -3.82
CA GLN A 187 5.65 4.44 -3.94
C GLN A 187 5.78 3.06 -3.26
N VAL A 188 4.70 2.26 -3.22
CA VAL A 188 4.70 0.98 -2.50
C VAL A 188 5.32 -0.16 -3.31
N ASN A 189 5.26 -0.07 -4.64
CA ASN A 189 5.44 -1.23 -5.50
C ASN A 189 6.82 -1.30 -6.15
N VAL A 190 7.83 -1.42 -5.27
CA VAL A 190 9.24 -1.54 -5.66
C VAL A 190 9.68 -3.00 -5.53
N PRO A 191 10.16 -3.68 -6.61
CA PRO A 191 10.48 -5.11 -6.58
C PRO A 191 11.44 -5.52 -5.45
N GLY A 192 12.37 -4.65 -5.05
CA GLY A 192 13.31 -4.91 -3.93
C GLY A 192 12.72 -4.75 -2.52
N ASP A 193 11.46 -4.32 -2.38
CA ASP A 193 10.79 -4.06 -1.10
C ASP A 193 9.69 -5.10 -0.79
N TRP A 194 9.64 -6.20 -1.55
CA TRP A 194 8.71 -7.30 -1.31
C TRP A 194 9.31 -8.36 -0.37
N SER A 195 8.76 -8.45 0.84
CA SER A 195 9.03 -9.55 1.76
C SER A 195 8.00 -10.66 1.58
N ASP A 196 8.31 -11.88 2.03
CA ASP A 196 7.34 -13.00 2.03
C ASP A 196 6.03 -12.61 2.72
N TYR A 197 6.12 -11.77 3.76
CA TYR A 197 4.95 -11.23 4.44
C TYR A 197 4.07 -10.36 3.54
N LYS A 198 4.62 -9.58 2.60
CA LYS A 198 3.79 -8.84 1.61
C LYS A 198 3.04 -9.81 0.70
N LYS A 199 3.57 -11.01 0.44
CA LYS A 199 2.98 -12.06 -0.42
C LYS A 199 1.91 -12.91 0.30
N GLU A 200 1.96 -12.99 1.63
CA GLU A 200 1.05 -13.83 2.44
C GLU A 200 -0.40 -13.31 2.57
N CYS A 201 -0.69 -12.10 2.09
CA CYS A 201 -2.04 -11.52 2.19
C CYS A 201 -2.82 -11.75 0.89
N CYS A 202 -4.10 -12.11 1.02
CA CYS A 202 -4.95 -12.67 -0.03
C CYS A 202 -5.11 -11.81 -1.30
N CYS A 203 -4.67 -10.56 -1.28
CA CYS A 203 -4.90 -9.58 -2.34
C CYS A 203 -3.61 -8.93 -2.87
N LEU A 204 -2.43 -9.24 -2.32
CA LEU A 204 -1.16 -8.66 -2.76
C LEU A 204 -0.39 -9.64 -3.65
N LYS A 205 -0.10 -9.23 -4.88
CA LYS A 205 0.78 -9.98 -5.80
C LYS A 205 2.04 -9.18 -6.03
N GLU A 206 3.19 -9.81 -5.79
CA GLU A 206 4.49 -9.24 -6.15
C GLU A 206 4.54 -9.05 -7.67
N PRO A 207 4.81 -7.83 -8.17
CA PRO A 207 5.02 -7.64 -9.58
C PRO A 207 6.41 -8.14 -9.98
N LYS A 208 6.58 -8.49 -11.24
CA LYS A 208 7.88 -8.81 -11.85
C LYS A 208 8.70 -7.55 -12.07
N GLU A 209 8.03 -6.43 -12.36
CA GLU A 209 8.67 -5.14 -12.61
C GLU A 209 8.01 -4.02 -11.80
N ARG A 210 8.76 -2.95 -11.52
CA ARG A 210 8.19 -1.76 -10.86
C ARG A 210 7.01 -1.25 -11.70
N ASN A 211 5.89 -0.98 -11.04
CA ASN A 211 4.67 -0.44 -11.65
C ASN A 211 3.98 -1.33 -12.70
N GLU A 212 4.32 -2.62 -12.83
CA GLU A 212 3.75 -3.53 -13.85
C GLU A 212 2.21 -3.52 -13.87
N VAL A 213 1.58 -3.43 -12.69
CA VAL A 213 0.12 -3.54 -12.53
C VAL A 213 -0.62 -2.19 -12.57
N GLY A 214 0.11 -1.07 -12.47
CA GLY A 214 -0.45 0.29 -12.48
C GLY A 214 -1.52 0.57 -11.40
N MET A 215 -2.27 1.65 -11.61
CA MET A 215 -3.48 1.98 -10.85
C MET A 215 -4.67 1.12 -11.33
N PRO A 216 -5.64 0.76 -10.45
CA PRO A 216 -5.73 1.09 -9.03
C PRO A 216 -4.94 0.13 -8.10
N ILE A 217 -4.40 -0.96 -8.65
CA ILE A 217 -3.81 -2.07 -7.88
C ILE A 217 -2.67 -1.61 -6.96
N ASN A 218 -1.82 -0.68 -7.43
CA ASN A 218 -0.75 -0.14 -6.60
C ASN A 218 -1.28 0.59 -5.35
N LEU A 219 -2.39 1.33 -5.47
CA LEU A 219 -2.98 2.03 -4.34
C LEU A 219 -3.68 1.08 -3.35
N TYR A 220 -4.37 0.05 -3.85
CA TYR A 220 -4.87 -1.05 -3.03
C TYR A 220 -3.72 -1.67 -2.21
N ALA A 221 -2.60 -1.95 -2.87
CA ALA A 221 -1.44 -2.53 -2.22
C ALA A 221 -0.83 -1.61 -1.15
N ALA A 222 -0.78 -0.31 -1.44
CA ALA A 222 -0.28 0.71 -0.53
C ALA A 222 -1.11 0.76 0.77
N VAL A 223 -2.43 0.79 0.66
CA VAL A 223 -3.33 0.86 1.83
C VAL A 223 -3.26 -0.42 2.67
N MET A 224 -3.19 -1.60 2.04
CA MET A 224 -2.98 -2.86 2.77
C MET A 224 -1.67 -2.85 3.55
N TRP A 225 -0.59 -2.38 2.93
CA TRP A 225 0.71 -2.27 3.59
C TRP A 225 0.69 -1.25 4.74
N LEU A 226 0.09 -0.08 4.50
CA LEU A 226 -0.07 0.95 5.52
C LEU A 226 -0.85 0.43 6.73
N CYS A 227 -1.97 -0.27 6.51
CA CYS A 227 -2.75 -0.83 7.62
C CYS A 227 -1.90 -1.79 8.48
N ARG A 228 -1.10 -2.65 7.84
CA ARG A 228 -0.21 -3.58 8.56
C ARG A 228 0.87 -2.86 9.36
N LYS A 229 1.37 -1.72 8.87
CA LYS A 229 2.28 -0.85 9.62
C LYS A 229 1.63 -0.26 10.86
N GLY A 230 0.30 -0.09 10.87
CA GLY A 230 -0.47 0.27 12.06
C GLY A 230 -0.33 -0.71 13.22
N PHE A 231 -0.10 -1.99 12.95
CA PHE A 231 0.17 -3.04 13.96
C PHE A 231 1.66 -3.25 14.28
N GLY A 232 2.57 -2.52 13.60
CA GLY A 232 3.99 -2.45 13.97
C GLY A 232 4.98 -2.45 12.81
N LYS A 233 6.26 -2.22 13.13
CA LYS A 233 7.33 -1.89 12.16
C LYS A 233 7.57 -2.94 11.08
N SER A 234 7.49 -4.23 11.40
CA SER A 234 7.80 -5.32 10.44
C SER A 234 6.82 -5.41 9.27
N GLY A 235 5.62 -4.84 9.42
CA GLY A 235 4.54 -5.02 8.45
C GLY A 235 4.13 -6.48 8.26
N GLN A 236 4.37 -7.39 9.22
CA GLN A 236 3.80 -8.75 9.18
C GLN A 236 2.26 -8.73 9.17
N PRO A 237 1.58 -9.82 8.73
CA PRO A 237 0.13 -9.92 8.88
C PRO A 237 -0.27 -9.67 10.33
N ALA A 238 -1.28 -8.83 10.56
CA ALA A 238 -1.69 -8.43 11.91
C ALA A 238 -2.13 -9.64 12.76
N ARG A 239 -2.73 -10.66 12.11
CA ARG A 239 -3.11 -11.94 12.74
C ARG A 239 -1.93 -12.72 13.33
N ASN A 240 -0.70 -12.47 12.88
CA ASN A 240 0.51 -13.11 13.45
C ASN A 240 0.92 -12.44 14.77
N ARG A 241 0.23 -11.37 15.19
CA ARG A 241 0.39 -10.64 16.45
C ARG A 241 -0.96 -10.58 17.15
N THR A 242 -1.45 -11.71 17.63
CA THR A 242 -2.80 -11.80 18.21
C THR A 242 -3.07 -10.84 19.36
N GLU A 243 -2.04 -10.46 20.12
CA GLU A 243 -2.12 -9.49 21.22
C GLU A 243 -1.81 -8.04 20.79
N GLY A 244 -1.40 -7.83 19.53
CA GLY A 244 -1.05 -6.52 19.00
C GLY A 244 -2.27 -5.64 18.75
N THR A 245 -2.16 -4.38 19.16
CA THR A 245 -3.14 -3.32 18.92
C THR A 245 -2.83 -2.54 17.64
N PHE A 246 -3.85 -1.89 17.08
CA PHE A 246 -3.66 -0.90 16.03
C PHE A 246 -3.26 0.44 16.68
N ASP A 247 -2.02 0.89 16.43
CA ASP A 247 -1.46 2.05 17.13
C ASP A 247 -1.87 3.40 16.51
N GLY A 248 -2.76 3.36 15.52
CA GLY A 248 -3.28 4.53 14.81
C GLY A 248 -2.59 4.82 13.49
N TRP A 249 -3.29 5.60 12.64
CA TRP A 249 -2.83 5.91 11.28
C TRP A 249 -1.55 6.76 11.24
N GLN A 250 -1.37 7.68 12.18
CA GLN A 250 -0.12 8.44 12.28
C GLN A 250 1.09 7.54 12.54
N ALA A 251 0.95 6.56 13.45
CA ALA A 251 1.99 5.57 13.72
C ALA A 251 2.23 4.67 12.48
N ALA A 252 1.16 4.31 11.77
CA ALA A 252 1.25 3.57 10.51
C ALA A 252 2.09 4.33 9.46
N LEU A 253 1.80 5.62 9.24
CA LEU A 253 2.54 6.49 8.31
C LEU A 253 4.01 6.66 8.72
N GLN A 254 4.28 6.85 10.02
CA GLN A 254 5.65 6.91 10.54
C GLN A 254 6.42 5.61 10.28
N ARG A 255 5.75 4.45 10.34
CA ARG A 255 6.39 3.14 10.10
C ARG A 255 6.44 2.76 8.63
N TYR A 256 5.58 3.37 7.81
CA TYR A 256 5.63 3.30 6.36
C TYR A 256 6.91 3.99 5.89
N ASN A 257 7.13 5.23 6.32
CA ASN A 257 8.39 5.94 6.08
C ASN A 257 9.45 5.52 7.11
N GLY A 258 10.23 4.48 6.82
CA GLY A 258 11.20 3.91 7.78
C GLY A 258 12.40 4.79 8.17
N ARG A 259 12.48 6.06 7.74
CA ARG A 259 13.67 6.90 7.94
C ARG A 259 13.76 7.44 9.37
N SER A 260 14.82 7.06 10.07
CA SER A 260 15.06 7.44 11.48
C SER A 260 16.00 8.63 11.67
N ALA A 261 16.52 9.22 10.59
CA ALA A 261 17.43 10.37 10.68
C ALA A 261 16.75 11.52 11.44
N VAL A 262 17.42 12.04 12.46
CA VAL A 262 16.98 13.24 13.19
C VAL A 262 17.16 14.45 12.29
N THR A 263 16.15 15.31 12.27
CA THR A 263 16.10 16.50 11.43
C THR A 263 16.36 17.77 12.23
N THR A 264 16.41 18.91 11.55
CA THR A 264 16.71 20.23 12.15
C THR A 264 15.74 20.67 13.24
N ASN A 265 14.57 20.03 13.38
CA ASN A 265 13.60 20.30 14.46
C ASN A 265 13.58 19.22 15.57
N ASP A 266 14.65 18.45 15.70
CA ASP A 266 14.83 17.39 16.72
C ASP A 266 13.86 16.21 16.64
N LYS A 267 13.04 16.15 15.59
CA LYS A 267 12.21 14.98 15.28
C LYS A 267 12.88 14.11 14.23
N THR A 268 12.57 12.83 14.24
CA THR A 268 12.94 11.94 13.14
C THR A 268 12.20 12.33 11.86
N TYR A 269 12.80 12.02 10.72
CA TYR A 269 12.19 12.30 9.42
C TYR A 269 10.79 11.67 9.30
N SER A 270 10.63 10.44 9.78
CA SER A 270 9.36 9.71 9.75
C SER A 270 8.26 10.35 10.61
N GLU A 271 8.62 10.97 11.74
CA GLU A 271 7.68 11.73 12.57
C GLU A 271 7.20 12.99 11.84
N ASN A 272 8.12 13.75 11.24
CA ASN A 272 7.77 14.93 10.44
C ASN A 272 6.91 14.56 9.24
N TYR A 273 7.24 13.46 8.58
CA TYR A 273 6.48 12.91 7.46
C TYR A 273 5.04 12.58 7.85
N ALA A 274 4.85 11.83 8.93
CA ALA A 274 3.51 11.44 9.39
C ALA A 274 2.70 12.66 9.86
N ALA A 275 3.34 13.57 10.60
CA ALA A 275 2.70 14.80 11.06
C ALA A 275 2.25 15.68 9.89
N ALA A 276 3.11 15.89 8.88
CA ALA A 276 2.76 16.71 7.72
C ALA A 276 1.53 16.18 6.96
N ILE A 277 1.40 14.85 6.84
CA ILE A 277 0.23 14.21 6.22
C ILE A 277 -1.02 14.43 7.05
N MET A 278 -0.97 14.11 8.35
CA MET A 278 -2.14 14.25 9.24
C MET A 278 -2.57 15.71 9.37
N ASP A 279 -1.61 16.63 9.48
CA ASP A 279 -1.85 18.06 9.51
C ASP A 279 -2.53 18.51 8.23
N ARG A 280 -2.03 18.09 7.05
CA ARG A 280 -2.65 18.42 5.77
C ARG A 280 -4.08 17.88 5.70
N ALA A 281 -4.28 16.60 6.02
CA ALA A 281 -5.60 15.96 6.00
C ALA A 281 -6.63 16.65 6.91
N THR A 282 -6.19 17.13 8.08
CA THR A 282 -7.07 17.78 9.07
C THR A 282 -7.48 19.20 8.67
N ASP A 283 -6.63 19.91 7.92
CA ASP A 283 -6.90 21.27 7.47
C ASP A 283 -6.52 21.47 5.99
N PRO A 284 -7.41 21.05 5.06
CA PRO A 284 -7.15 21.15 3.62
C PRO A 284 -7.06 22.59 3.10
N LYS A 285 -7.55 23.57 3.88
CA LYS A 285 -7.63 24.98 3.47
C LYS A 285 -6.34 25.75 3.73
N THR A 286 -5.44 25.20 4.55
CA THR A 286 -4.14 25.78 4.81
C THR A 286 -3.10 25.16 3.90
N GLU A 287 -2.31 26.02 3.24
CA GLU A 287 -1.23 25.57 2.37
C GLU A 287 -0.14 24.88 3.19
N LYS A 288 0.14 23.61 2.88
CA LYS A 288 1.18 22.83 3.56
C LYS A 288 2.10 22.18 2.53
N LYS A 289 3.30 22.74 2.46
CA LYS A 289 4.41 22.29 1.60
C LYS A 289 4.76 20.82 1.81
N ILE A 290 5.29 20.16 0.77
CA ILE A 290 5.74 18.76 0.84
C ILE A 290 7.11 18.67 1.52
N GLU A 291 7.93 19.73 1.42
CA GLU A 291 9.27 19.76 1.97
C GLU A 291 9.27 19.57 3.49
N LEU A 292 10.03 18.58 3.94
CA LEU A 292 10.22 18.29 5.35
C LEU A 292 11.53 18.94 5.86
N PRO A 293 11.64 19.14 7.19
CA PRO A 293 12.89 19.55 7.82
C PRO A 293 14.05 18.65 7.39
N GLN A 294 15.19 19.27 7.08
CA GLN A 294 16.34 18.54 6.57
C GLN A 294 16.98 17.69 7.69
N PRO A 295 17.58 16.53 7.37
CA PRO A 295 18.41 15.80 8.32
C PRO A 295 19.49 16.70 8.92
N LYS A 296 19.77 16.56 10.22
CA LYS A 296 20.91 17.25 10.82
C LYS A 296 22.21 16.81 10.14
N PRO A 297 23.17 17.73 9.93
CA PRO A 297 24.50 17.33 9.51
C PRO A 297 25.12 16.41 10.58
N PRO A 298 25.99 15.47 10.18
CA PRO A 298 26.71 14.65 11.14
C PRO A 298 27.50 15.55 12.09
N GLU A 299 27.46 15.24 13.39
CA GLU A 299 28.32 15.92 14.35
C GLU A 299 29.79 15.71 13.95
N PRO A 300 30.64 16.76 14.03
CA PRO A 300 32.06 16.57 13.81
C PRO A 300 32.60 15.53 14.81
N PRO A 301 33.57 14.68 14.39
CA PRO A 301 34.18 13.72 15.30
C PRO A 301 34.78 14.48 16.49
N LYS A 302 34.49 13.97 17.70
CA LYS A 302 35.06 14.47 18.95
C LYS A 302 36.51 14.07 19.10
#